data_AF-A0A497FJZ8-F1
#
_entry.id   AF-A0A497FJZ8-F1
#
_cell.length_a   1.000
_cell.length_b   1.000
_cell.length_c   1.000
_cell.angle_alpha   90.00
_cell.angle_beta   90.00
_cell.angle_gamma   90.00
#
_symmetry.space_group_name_H-M   'P 1'
#
loop_
_entity.id
_entity.type
_entity.pdbx_description
1 polymer ?
#
loop_
_entity_poly.entity_id
_entity_poly.type
_entity_poly.pdbx_seq_one_letter_code
_entity_poly.pdbx_strand_id
1 'polypeptide(L)' 'MKIATVLGTRPEIIKMAPIVRALEREGIDHFILHTGQHYSYNMDRVFFEQLKLPEAKYNLNEGG' A
#
# COMPACT_ATOMS: atom_id res chain seq x y z
N MET A 1 1.51 -15.87 -11.70
CA MET A 1 2.50 -14.89 -11.23
C MET A 1 1.78 -13.92 -10.30
N LYS A 2 2.37 -13.54 -9.17
CA LYS A 2 1.75 -12.64 -8.19
C LYS A 2 2.66 -11.44 -7.94
N ILE A 3 2.11 -10.22 -7.97
CA ILE A 3 2.88 -8.98 -7.78
C ILE A 3 2.77 -8.50 -6.33
N ALA A 4 3.91 -8.15 -5.74
CA ALA A 4 3.97 -7.50 -4.43
C ALA A 4 4.31 -6.03 -4.60
N THR A 5 3.41 -5.13 -4.18
CA THR A 5 3.69 -3.69 -4.08
C THR A 5 4.19 -3.40 -2.68
N VAL A 6 5.49 -3.16 -2.54
CA VAL A 6 6.15 -2.84 -1.27
C VAL A 6 6.20 -1.32 -1.09
N LEU A 7 5.75 -0.84 0.06
CA LEU A 7 5.77 0.57 0.45
C LEU A 7 5.90 0.71 1.96
N GLY A 8 6.39 1.85 2.43
CA GLY A 8 6.62 2.12 3.86
C GLY A 8 6.29 3.53 4.29
N THR A 9 6.14 4.45 3.34
CA THR A 9 5.99 5.88 3.59
C THR A 9 4.80 6.45 2.82
N ARG A 10 4.26 7.56 3.33
CA ARG A 10 3.17 8.30 2.65
C ARG A 10 3.47 8.65 1.18
N PRO A 11 4.65 9.19 0.79
CA PRO A 11 4.95 9.45 -0.62
C PRO A 11 4.88 8.20 -1.50
N GLU A 12 5.22 7.03 -0.98
CA GLU A 12 5.13 5.76 -1.73
C GLU A 12 3.67 5.34 -1.91
N ILE A 13 2.82 5.46 -0.89
CA ILE A 13 1.37 5.21 -1.00
C ILE A 13 0.77 6.04 -2.15
N ILE A 14 1.09 7.34 -2.18
CA ILE A 14 0.60 8.27 -3.21
C ILE A 14 1.10 7.87 -4.60
N LYS A 15 2.40 7.56 -4.74
CA LYS A 15 3.02 7.22 -6.02
C LYS A 15 2.60 5.85 -6.55
N MET A 16 2.31 4.89 -5.67
CA MET A 16 1.92 3.53 -6.05
C MET A 16 0.43 3.38 -6.34
N ALA A 17 -0.41 4.32 -5.89
CA ALA A 17 -1.84 4.33 -6.16
C ALA A 17 -2.23 4.08 -7.64
N PRO A 18 -1.66 4.78 -8.65
CA PRO A 18 -1.99 4.52 -10.05
C PRO A 18 -1.57 3.12 -10.53
N ILE A 19 -0.48 2.56 -9.99
CA ILE A 19 -0.02 1.21 -10.34
C ILE A 19 -0.96 0.17 -9.76
N VAL A 20 -1.35 0.29 -8.49
CA VAL A 20 -2.31 -0.61 -7.83
C VAL A 20 -3.63 -0.67 -8.62
N ARG A 21 -4.17 0.49 -9.00
CA ARG A 21 -5.41 0.56 -9.81
C ARG A 21 -5.26 -0.09 -11.19
N ALA A 22 -4.08 0.05 -11.81
CA ALA A 22 -3.83 -0.61 -13.08
C ALA A 22 -3.82 -2.13 -12.90
N LEU A 23 -3.18 -2.65 -11.85
CA LEU A 23 -3.18 -4.09 -11.54
C LEU A 23 -4.59 -4.64 -11.30
N GLU A 24 -5.41 -3.92 -10.53
CA GLU A 24 -6.82 -4.27 -10.29
C GLU A 24 -7.63 -4.28 -11.60
N ARG A 25 -7.46 -3.25 -12.45
CA ARG A 25 -8.18 -3.15 -13.73
C ARG A 25 -7.82 -4.28 -14.69
N GLU A 26 -6.55 -4.66 -14.75
CA GLU A 26 -6.09 -5.78 -15.60
C GLU A 26 -6.36 -7.16 -14.96
N GLY A 27 -6.94 -7.22 -13.76
CA GLY A 27 -7.23 -8.48 -13.06
C GLY A 27 -5.97 -9.25 -12.65
N ILE A 28 -4.84 -8.58 -12.47
CA ILE A 28 -3.57 -9.20 -12.11
C ILE A 28 -3.57 -9.50 -10.61
N ASP A 29 -3.21 -10.73 -10.22
CA ASP A 29 -3.06 -11.08 -8.80
C ASP A 29 -1.94 -10.26 -8.15
N HIS A 30 -2.32 -9.39 -7.21
CA HIS A 30 -1.38 -8.53 -6.50
C HIS A 30 -1.76 -8.36 -5.02
N PHE A 31 -0.82 -7.86 -4.22
CA PHE A 31 -1.06 -7.44 -2.86
C PHE A 31 -0.13 -6.30 -2.47
N ILE A 32 -0.51 -5.56 -1.42
CA ILE A 32 0.31 -4.51 -0.83
C ILE A 32 1.00 -5.07 0.42
N LEU A 33 2.30 -4.81 0.56
CA LEU A 33 3.10 -5.07 1.75
C LEU A 33 3.56 -3.72 2.30
N HIS A 34 3.14 -3.42 3.52
CA HIS A 34 3.57 -2.23 4.24
C HIS A 34 4.78 -2.58 5.11
N THR A 35 5.90 -1.88 4.99
CA THR A 35 7.09 -2.14 5.83
C THR A 35 6.90 -1.62 7.26
N GLY A 36 5.98 -0.68 7.45
CA GLY A 36 5.68 -0.09 8.76
C GLY A 36 6.54 1.12 9.08
N GLN A 37 7.29 1.67 8.11
CA GLN A 37 8.23 2.78 8.30
C GLN A 37 7.54 4.15 8.45
N HIS A 38 6.65 4.34 9.43
CA HIS A 38 6.20 5.66 9.90
C HIS A 38 5.38 5.60 11.21
N TYR A 39 5.61 6.55 12.12
CA TYR A 39 5.15 6.59 13.53
C TYR A 39 3.64 6.73 13.80
N SER A 40 2.77 6.65 12.79
CA SER A 40 1.32 6.72 13.01
C SER A 40 0.56 5.96 11.94
N TYR A 41 0.28 4.69 12.23
CA TYR A 41 -0.64 3.82 11.48
C TYR A 41 -1.96 4.51 11.10
N ASN A 42 -2.44 5.40 11.97
CA ASN A 42 -3.66 6.19 11.76
C ASN A 42 -3.53 7.18 10.59
N MET A 43 -2.34 7.70 10.31
CA MET A 43 -2.12 8.65 9.22
C MET A 43 -2.06 7.95 7.86
N ASP A 44 -1.43 6.77 7.78
CA ASP A 44 -1.34 6.01 6.52
C ASP A 44 -2.72 5.53 6.07
N ARG A 45 -3.55 5.05 7.02
CA ARG A 45 -4.92 4.61 6.75
C ARG A 45 -5.76 5.66 6.02
N VAL A 46 -5.61 6.94 6.39
CA VAL A 46 -6.31 8.04 5.73
C VAL A 46 -5.97 8.10 4.23
N PHE A 47 -4.72 7.84 3.85
CA PHE A 47 -4.34 7.84 2.44
C PHE A 47 -4.88 6.63 1.69
N PHE A 48 -4.89 5.44 2.29
CA PHE A 48 -5.54 4.27 1.69
C PHE A 48 -7.03 4.52 1.42
N GLU A 49 -7.74 5.10 2.38
CA GLU A 49 -9.16 5.44 2.25
C GLU A 49 -9.39 6.55 1.20
N GLN A 50 -8.65 7.66 1.27
CA GLN A 50 -8.78 8.78 0.34
C GLN A 50 -8.44 8.40 -1.10
N LEU A 51 -7.43 7.54 -1.29
CA LEU A 51 -7.01 7.06 -2.60
C LEU A 51 -7.79 5.83 -3.06
N LYS A 52 -8.73 5.32 -2.25
CA LYS A 52 -9.51 4.10 -2.52
C LYS A 52 -8.61 2.91 -2.87
N LEU A 53 -7.55 2.72 -2.10
CA LEU A 53 -6.65 1.58 -2.24
C LEU A 53 -7.06 0.46 -1.29
N PRO A 54 -6.82 -0.81 -1.65
CA PRO A 54 -6.98 -1.92 -0.72
C PRO A 54 -6.00 -1.78 0.45
N GLU A 55 -6.40 -2.25 1.63
CA GLU A 55 -5.49 -2.30 2.77
C GLU A 55 -4.29 -3.21 2.51
N ALA A 56 -3.19 -2.95 3.21
CA ALA A 56 -2.01 -3.79 3.13
C ALA A 56 -2.33 -5.21 3.64
N LYS A 57 -1.99 -6.23 2.84
CA LYS A 57 -2.17 -7.63 3.21
C LYS A 57 -1.19 -8.05 4.31
N TYR A 58 0.00 -7.47 4.29
CA TYR A 58 1.04 -7.71 5.28
C TYR A 58 1.58 -6.38 5.78
N ASN A 59 1.84 -6.29 7.07
CA ASN A 59 2.55 -5.18 7.70
C ASN A 59 3.72 -5.74 8.51
N LEU A 60 4.94 -5.29 8.21
CA LEU A 60 6.15 -5.79 8.88
C LEU A 60 6.42 -5.10 10.23
N ASN A 61 5.75 -3.99 10.52
CA ASN A 61 5.89 -3.23 11.78
C ASN A 61 7.35 -2.81 12.11
N GLU A 62 8.22 -2.65 11.12
CA GLU A 62 9.65 -2.33 11.32
C GLU A 62 9.89 -0.86 11.75
N GLY A 63 8.84 -0.04 11.87
CA GLY A 63 8.98 1.40 12.18
C GLY A 63 8.82 1.82 13.64
N GLY A 64 8.36 0.94 14.53
CA GLY A 64 8.19 1.25 15.97
C GLY A 64 7.04 2.21 16.30
#